data_AF-A0A2W6RU93-F1
#
_entry.id   AF-A0A2W6RU93-F1
#
_cell.length_a   1.000
_cell.length_b   1.000
_cell.length_c   1.000
_cell.angle_alpha   90.00
_cell.angle_beta   90.00
_cell.angle_gamma   90.00
#
_symmetry.space_group_name_H-M   'P 1'
#
loop_
_entity.id
_entity.type
_entity.pdbx_description
1 polymer ?
#
loop_
_entity_poly.entity_id
_entity_poly.type
_entity_poly.pdbx_seq_one_letter_code
_entity_poly.pdbx_strand_id
1 'polypeptide(L)'
;HNLPGGIIADEFPTIYIHKIDNVVATARSNRVAVLLGLQEIPQLRQFYKKEVADTISAIVGNIISGSARDKNTLDWLEKLFGKIKQKSYSQSISQQGTTTSINEKMDNMIPAGKIAALKTGEMVGMIAQGELNDTDEYKTSAIHGKINLDMKTIKKEKHNYVAMPVYYSFLDKKGKNRKEEILMSNFRRINREVELIVNEHIKTAS
;
A
#
# COMPACT_ATOMS: atom_id res chain seq x y z
N HIS A 1 -18.31 0.91 -21.77
CA HIS A 1 -17.03 0.24 -21.46
C HIS A 1 -16.28 1.09 -20.43
N ASN A 2 -15.79 0.49 -19.35
CA ASN A 2 -14.93 1.22 -18.41
C ASN A 2 -13.56 1.46 -19.04
N LEU A 3 -13.11 2.71 -19.01
CA LEU A 3 -11.74 3.07 -19.36
C LEU A 3 -10.80 2.62 -18.24
N PRO A 4 -9.58 2.17 -18.55
CA PRO A 4 -8.58 1.89 -17.53
C PRO A 4 -8.35 3.12 -16.65
N GLY A 5 -8.46 2.93 -15.34
CA GLY A 5 -8.33 3.99 -14.35
C GLY A 5 -7.29 3.66 -13.28
N GLY A 6 -6.78 4.68 -12.60
CA GLY A 6 -5.83 4.52 -11.50
C GLY A 6 -6.27 5.30 -10.27
N ILE A 7 -6.26 4.66 -9.10
CA ILE A 7 -6.38 5.30 -7.81
C ILE A 7 -5.01 5.19 -7.14
N ILE A 8 -4.37 6.34 -6.92
CA ILE A 8 -3.09 6.44 -6.22
C ILE A 8 -3.34 7.29 -4.98
N ALA A 9 -3.27 6.65 -3.82
CA ALA A 9 -3.40 7.32 -2.52
C ALA A 9 -2.06 7.25 -1.81
N ASP A 10 -1.26 8.31 -1.94
CA ASP A 10 -0.08 8.51 -1.09
C ASP A 10 -0.57 8.86 0.31
N GLU A 11 -0.05 8.17 1.32
CA GLU A 11 -0.53 8.26 2.71
C GLU A 11 -2.06 8.00 2.84
N PHE A 12 -2.49 6.84 2.34
CA PHE A 12 -3.89 6.39 2.32
C PHE A 12 -4.66 6.60 3.64
N PRO A 13 -4.09 6.39 4.85
CA PRO A 13 -4.82 6.60 6.09
C PRO A 13 -5.24 8.06 6.36
N THR A 14 -4.63 9.05 5.70
CA THR A 14 -5.03 10.47 5.84
C THR A 14 -6.29 10.85 5.08
N ILE A 15 -6.77 9.98 4.17
CA ILE A 15 -7.95 10.23 3.34
C ILE A 15 -8.98 9.16 3.65
N TYR A 16 -10.20 9.58 3.97
CA TYR A 16 -11.31 8.65 4.10
C TYR A 16 -11.89 8.32 2.72
N ILE A 17 -11.67 7.09 2.26
CA ILE A 17 -12.31 6.55 1.07
C ILE A 17 -13.44 5.62 1.51
N HIS A 18 -14.67 6.05 1.28
CA HIS A 18 -15.85 5.26 1.62
C HIS A 18 -15.81 3.93 0.86
N LYS A 19 -15.95 2.81 1.59
CA LYS A 19 -15.96 1.44 1.04
C LYS A 19 -14.72 1.10 0.19
N ILE A 20 -13.54 1.53 0.65
CA ILE A 20 -12.26 1.19 -0.01
C ILE A 20 -12.09 -0.31 -0.23
N ASP A 21 -12.53 -1.14 0.70
CA ASP A 21 -12.54 -2.60 0.64
C ASP A 21 -13.28 -3.10 -0.62
N ASN A 22 -14.45 -2.54 -0.92
CA ASN A 22 -15.19 -2.86 -2.13
C ASN A 22 -14.48 -2.36 -3.39
N VAL A 23 -13.88 -1.16 -3.34
CA VAL A 23 -13.12 -0.60 -4.46
C VAL A 23 -11.93 -1.50 -4.79
N VAL A 24 -11.16 -1.93 -3.78
CA VAL A 24 -10.02 -2.83 -3.93
C VAL A 24 -10.47 -4.22 -4.42
N ALA A 25 -11.55 -4.76 -3.85
CA ALA A 25 -12.09 -6.07 -4.25
C ALA A 25 -12.59 -6.11 -5.70
N THR A 26 -13.19 -5.02 -6.18
CA THR A 26 -13.77 -4.93 -7.53
C THR A 26 -12.88 -4.20 -8.54
N ALA A 27 -11.69 -3.77 -8.13
CA ALA A 27 -10.77 -2.98 -8.95
C ALA A 27 -10.46 -3.68 -10.29
N ARG A 28 -10.18 -4.99 -10.23
CA ARG A 28 -9.83 -5.79 -11.41
C ARG A 28 -10.96 -5.84 -12.44
N SER A 29 -12.19 -6.13 -12.03
CA SER A 29 -13.35 -6.20 -12.95
C SER A 29 -13.68 -4.84 -13.56
N ASN A 30 -13.40 -3.76 -12.82
CA ASN A 30 -13.60 -2.39 -13.27
C ASN A 30 -12.42 -1.81 -14.09
N ARG A 31 -11.34 -2.58 -14.32
CA ARG A 31 -10.10 -2.11 -14.96
C ARG A 31 -9.47 -0.92 -14.22
N VAL A 32 -9.57 -0.92 -12.90
CA VAL A 32 -8.98 0.08 -12.02
C VAL A 32 -7.74 -0.51 -11.37
N ALA A 33 -6.62 0.19 -11.43
CA ALA A 33 -5.43 -0.11 -10.64
C ALA A 33 -5.49 0.71 -9.34
N VAL A 34 -5.27 0.06 -8.19
CA VAL A 34 -5.27 0.73 -6.88
C VAL A 34 -3.88 0.59 -6.28
N LEU A 35 -3.25 1.73 -5.96
CA LEU A 35 -1.97 1.82 -5.26
C LEU A 35 -2.20 2.61 -3.97
N LEU A 36 -1.95 1.95 -2.83
CA LEU A 36 -2.12 2.52 -1.50
C LEU A 36 -0.75 2.64 -0.84
N GLY A 37 -0.32 3.88 -0.56
CA GLY A 37 0.82 4.17 0.29
C GLY A 37 0.39 4.12 1.76
N LEU A 38 1.12 3.39 2.59
CA LEU A 38 0.88 3.26 4.02
C LEU A 38 2.21 3.28 4.78
N GLN A 39 2.22 3.84 5.99
CA GLN A 39 3.41 3.82 6.83
C GLN A 39 3.59 2.43 7.42
N GLU A 40 2.60 1.96 8.19
CA GLU A 40 2.60 0.63 8.81
C GLU A 40 1.15 0.12 8.99
N ILE A 41 0.98 -1.19 9.18
CA ILE A 41 -0.35 -1.84 9.35
C ILE A 41 -1.16 -1.26 10.53
N PRO A 42 -0.56 -0.94 11.70
CA PRO A 42 -1.33 -0.36 12.81
C PRO A 42 -2.05 0.93 12.43
N GLN A 43 -1.47 1.74 11.55
CA GLN A 43 -2.10 2.95 11.05
C GLN A 43 -3.35 2.61 10.24
N LEU A 44 -3.26 1.62 9.32
CA LEU A 44 -4.42 1.16 8.57
C LEU A 44 -5.56 0.69 9.49
N ARG A 45 -5.23 -0.08 10.55
CA ARG A 45 -6.19 -0.54 11.56
C ARG A 45 -6.83 0.59 12.35
N GLN A 46 -6.07 1.63 12.67
CA GLN A 46 -6.58 2.81 13.38
C GLN A 46 -7.64 3.55 12.57
N PHE A 47 -7.44 3.72 11.27
CA PHE A 47 -8.34 4.50 10.42
C PHE A 47 -9.50 3.68 9.82
N TYR A 48 -9.30 2.38 9.54
CA TYR A 48 -10.28 1.55 8.84
C TYR A 48 -10.86 0.41 9.65
N LYS A 49 -10.50 0.27 10.94
CA LYS A 49 -10.79 -0.90 11.79
C LYS A 49 -10.00 -2.14 11.36
N LYS A 50 -9.93 -3.12 12.27
CA LYS A 50 -9.09 -4.30 12.09
C LYS A 50 -9.56 -5.18 10.93
N GLU A 51 -10.86 -5.39 10.80
CA GLU A 51 -11.46 -6.30 9.82
C GLU A 51 -11.22 -5.84 8.37
N VAL A 52 -11.36 -4.53 8.13
CA VAL A 52 -11.11 -3.91 6.82
C VAL A 52 -9.62 -3.93 6.50
N ALA A 53 -8.76 -3.63 7.47
CA ALA A 53 -7.31 -3.67 7.31
C ALA A 53 -6.81 -5.08 6.94
N ASP A 54 -7.34 -6.11 7.61
CA ASP A 54 -6.99 -7.50 7.35
C ASP A 54 -7.50 -7.92 5.96
N THR A 55 -8.68 -7.45 5.53
CA THR A 55 -9.24 -7.70 4.19
C THR A 55 -8.40 -7.06 3.09
N ILE A 56 -8.03 -5.78 3.24
CA ILE A 56 -7.14 -5.09 2.28
C ILE A 56 -5.80 -5.83 2.18
N SER A 57 -5.22 -6.19 3.33
CA SER A 57 -3.92 -6.89 3.38
C SER A 57 -3.97 -8.27 2.70
N ALA A 58 -5.14 -8.93 2.69
CA ALA A 58 -5.33 -10.22 2.04
C ALA A 58 -5.57 -10.12 0.52
N ILE A 59 -6.20 -9.03 0.04
CA ILE A 59 -6.52 -8.85 -1.39
C ILE A 59 -5.33 -8.33 -2.19
N VAL A 60 -4.48 -7.50 -1.58
CA VAL A 60 -3.37 -6.85 -2.28
C VAL A 60 -2.31 -7.89 -2.69
N GLY A 61 -2.21 -8.15 -3.99
CA GLY A 61 -1.25 -9.12 -4.55
C GLY A 61 0.17 -8.58 -4.77
N ASN A 62 0.32 -7.27 -4.92
CA ASN A 62 1.62 -6.62 -5.11
C ASN A 62 1.96 -5.82 -3.86
N ILE A 63 3.05 -6.20 -3.19
CA ILE A 63 3.50 -5.57 -1.96
C ILE A 63 4.92 -5.10 -2.15
N ILE A 64 5.18 -3.86 -1.77
CA ILE A 64 6.50 -3.26 -1.76
C ILE A 64 6.66 -2.56 -0.42
N SER A 65 7.77 -2.78 0.26
CA SER A 65 8.04 -2.23 1.57
C SER A 65 9.49 -1.74 1.65
N GLY A 66 9.65 -0.54 2.20
CA GLY A 66 10.95 -0.07 2.71
C GLY A 66 11.23 -0.66 4.10
N SER A 67 11.98 0.07 4.93
CA SER A 67 12.18 -0.32 6.31
C SER A 67 10.89 -0.24 7.12
N ALA A 68 10.53 -1.31 7.84
CA ALA A 68 9.43 -1.33 8.80
C ALA A 68 9.97 -1.52 10.24
N ARG A 69 9.26 -1.01 11.25
CA ARG A 69 9.66 -1.10 12.66
C ARG A 69 8.63 -1.78 13.54
N ASP A 70 7.34 -1.64 13.21
CA ASP A 70 6.29 -2.30 13.95
C ASP A 70 6.38 -3.83 13.85
N LYS A 71 6.21 -4.48 15.00
CA LYS A 71 6.30 -5.94 15.13
C LYS A 71 5.26 -6.65 14.27
N ASN A 72 4.03 -6.14 14.18
CA ASN A 72 2.98 -6.80 13.40
C ASN A 72 3.25 -6.68 11.90
N THR A 73 3.77 -5.53 11.46
CA THR A 73 4.14 -5.27 10.07
C THR A 73 5.31 -6.16 9.65
N LEU A 74 6.34 -6.28 10.49
CA LEU A 74 7.47 -7.16 10.24
C LEU A 74 7.08 -8.64 10.19
N ASP A 75 6.26 -9.12 11.14
CA ASP A 75 5.75 -10.49 11.16
C ASP A 75 4.86 -10.80 9.93
N TRP A 76 4.04 -9.83 9.52
CA TRP A 76 3.24 -9.95 8.30
C TRP A 76 4.10 -10.07 7.05
N LEU A 77 5.10 -9.19 6.88
CA LEU A 77 6.02 -9.23 5.74
C LEU A 77 6.84 -10.52 5.72
N GLU A 78 7.36 -10.96 6.87
CA GLU A 78 8.13 -12.20 6.97
C GLU A 78 7.29 -13.43 6.57
N LYS A 79 6.04 -13.49 7.02
CA LYS A 79 5.08 -14.53 6.60
C LYS A 79 4.72 -14.44 5.12
N LEU A 80 4.59 -13.23 4.60
CA LEU A 80 4.31 -12.97 3.18
C LEU A 80 5.42 -13.53 2.28
N PHE A 81 6.68 -13.28 2.63
CA PHE A 81 7.83 -13.81 1.88
C PHE A 81 8.00 -15.32 2.05
N GLY A 82 7.51 -15.86 3.16
CA GLY A 82 7.56 -17.28 3.46
C GLY A 82 8.97 -17.77 3.82
N LYS A 83 9.11 -19.09 3.84
CA LYS A 83 10.35 -19.79 4.20
C LYS A 83 10.97 -20.48 3.01
N ILE A 84 12.29 -20.51 2.98
CA ILE A 84 13.07 -21.23 1.99
C ILE A 84 14.00 -22.22 2.68
N LYS A 85 14.34 -23.29 1.96
CA LYS A 85 15.26 -24.31 2.43
C LYS A 85 16.69 -23.74 2.43
N GLN A 86 17.26 -23.56 3.61
CA GLN A 86 18.63 -23.10 3.81
C GLN A 86 19.56 -24.28 4.05
N LYS A 87 20.69 -24.32 3.33
CA LYS A 87 21.76 -25.30 3.54
C LYS A 87 22.88 -24.66 4.36
N SER A 88 23.17 -25.22 5.52
CA SER A 88 24.27 -24.80 6.39
C SER A 88 25.41 -25.80 6.28
N TYR A 89 26.61 -25.30 5.97
CA TYR A 89 27.83 -26.09 5.88
C TYR A 89 28.68 -25.80 7.11
N SER A 90 28.88 -26.81 7.95
CA SER A 90 29.79 -26.75 9.08
C SER A 90 31.09 -27.45 8.72
N GLN A 91 32.22 -26.76 8.87
CA GLN A 91 33.54 -27.30 8.58
C GLN A 91 34.35 -27.37 9.86
N SER A 92 34.75 -28.57 10.25
CA SER A 92 35.62 -28.82 11.39
C SER A 92 37.00 -29.22 10.88
N ILE A 93 38.02 -28.42 11.22
CA ILE A 93 39.40 -28.65 10.80
C ILE A 93 40.19 -29.17 12.00
N SER A 94 40.82 -30.33 11.86
CA SER A 94 41.72 -30.91 12.85
C SER A 94 43.06 -31.32 12.21
N GLN A 95 44.06 -31.67 13.02
CA GLN A 95 45.34 -32.20 12.51
C GLN A 95 45.17 -33.51 11.70
N GLN A 96 44.06 -34.22 11.86
CA GLN A 96 43.78 -35.50 11.22
C GLN A 96 42.96 -35.36 9.92
N GLY A 97 42.47 -34.16 9.61
CA GLY A 97 41.71 -33.89 8.39
C GLY A 97 40.64 -32.82 8.57
N THR A 98 39.87 -32.60 7.50
CA THR A 98 38.74 -31.66 7.49
C THR A 98 37.43 -32.41 7.32
N THR A 99 36.53 -32.29 8.30
CA THR A 99 35.19 -32.87 8.25
C THR A 99 34.19 -31.79 7.87
N THR A 100 33.37 -32.06 6.86
CA THR A 100 32.27 -31.15 6.46
C THR A 100 30.93 -31.81 6.80
N SER A 101 30.07 -31.10 7.52
CA SER A 101 28.71 -31.50 7.81
C SER A 101 27.74 -30.55 7.09
N ILE A 102 26.72 -31.12 6.44
CA ILE A 102 25.70 -30.37 5.71
C ILE A 102 24.38 -30.58 6.44
N ASN A 103 23.76 -29.48 6.85
CA ASN A 103 22.44 -29.50 7.47
C ASN A 103 21.47 -28.66 6.66
N GLU A 104 20.24 -29.13 6.50
CA GLU A 104 19.19 -28.43 5.76
C GLU A 104 18.04 -28.09 6.70
N LYS A 105 17.64 -26.81 6.75
CA LYS A 105 16.50 -26.34 7.55
C LYS A 105 15.65 -25.36 6.76
N MET A 106 14.36 -25.27 7.10
CA MET A 106 13.52 -24.18 6.60
C MET A 106 13.76 -22.93 7.43
N ASP A 107 14.11 -21.82 6.77
CA ASP A 107 14.33 -20.52 7.42
C ASP A 107 13.61 -19.42 6.64
N ASN A 108 13.40 -18.27 7.26
CA ASN A 108 12.70 -17.15 6.63
C ASN A 108 13.48 -16.65 5.41
N MET A 109 12.78 -16.42 4.30
CA MET A 109 13.41 -15.92 3.07
C MET A 109 14.02 -14.53 3.26
N ILE A 110 13.25 -13.64 3.90
CA ILE A 110 13.69 -12.30 4.29
C ILE A 110 13.31 -12.13 5.77
N PRO A 111 14.26 -12.29 6.70
CA PRO A 111 13.99 -12.14 8.12
C PRO A 111 13.57 -10.72 8.50
N ALA A 112 12.71 -10.58 9.50
CA ALA A 112 12.25 -9.30 10.06
C ALA A 112 13.41 -8.34 10.37
N GLY A 113 14.50 -8.85 10.95
CA GLY A 113 15.69 -8.03 11.24
C GLY A 113 16.34 -7.43 9.99
N LYS A 114 16.28 -8.12 8.84
CA LYS A 114 16.80 -7.63 7.56
C LYS A 114 15.90 -6.54 6.98
N ILE A 115 14.58 -6.69 7.11
CA ILE A 115 13.60 -5.68 6.69
C ILE A 115 13.75 -4.41 7.53
N ALA A 116 13.86 -4.56 8.86
CA ALA A 116 14.04 -3.42 9.76
C ALA A 116 15.35 -2.65 9.52
N ALA A 117 16.38 -3.34 9.02
CA ALA A 117 17.69 -2.78 8.72
C ALA A 117 17.84 -2.20 7.30
N LEU A 118 16.79 -2.22 6.47
CA LEU A 118 16.83 -1.66 5.12
C LEU A 118 17.24 -0.19 5.16
N LYS A 119 18.19 0.18 4.31
CA LYS A 119 18.64 1.57 4.16
C LYS A 119 17.70 2.36 3.26
N THR A 120 17.84 3.68 3.27
CA THR A 120 17.14 4.55 2.31
C THR A 120 17.43 4.11 0.88
N GLY A 121 16.36 3.85 0.13
CA GLY A 121 16.44 3.36 -1.24
C GLY A 121 16.60 1.85 -1.36
N GLU A 122 16.63 1.08 -0.27
CA GLU A 122 16.49 -0.38 -0.31
C GLU A 122 15.03 -0.77 -0.07
N MET A 123 14.55 -1.77 -0.80
CA MET A 123 13.19 -2.27 -0.66
C MET A 123 13.14 -3.79 -0.78
N VAL A 124 12.10 -4.33 -0.15
CA VAL A 124 11.65 -5.71 -0.30
C VAL A 124 10.23 -5.71 -0.84
N GLY A 125 9.80 -6.80 -1.44
CA GLY A 125 8.45 -6.86 -1.98
C GLY A 125 8.10 -8.22 -2.55
N MET A 126 6.86 -8.38 -2.93
CA MET A 126 6.34 -9.55 -3.63
C MET A 126 5.44 -9.06 -4.74
N ILE A 127 5.71 -9.51 -5.97
CA ILE A 127 4.95 -9.14 -7.15
C ILE A 127 4.16 -10.35 -7.63
N ALA A 128 2.84 -10.27 -7.63
CA ALA A 128 1.99 -11.34 -8.14
C ALA A 128 2.30 -11.60 -9.62
N GLN A 129 2.69 -12.83 -9.94
CA GLN A 129 2.89 -13.27 -11.32
C GLN A 129 1.54 -13.64 -11.96
N GLY A 130 1.33 -13.24 -13.21
CA GLY A 130 0.14 -13.61 -13.99
C GLY A 130 0.31 -14.95 -14.68
N GLU A 131 -0.81 -15.62 -14.96
CA GLU A 131 -0.88 -16.92 -15.67
C GLU A 131 -0.32 -16.90 -17.10
N LEU A 132 -0.06 -15.73 -17.67
CA LEU A 132 0.48 -15.55 -19.03
C LEU A 132 2.01 -15.62 -19.11
N ASN A 133 2.70 -15.74 -17.98
CA ASN A 133 4.14 -15.92 -17.96
C ASN A 133 4.46 -17.40 -18.05
N ASP A 134 4.43 -17.89 -19.29
CA ASP A 134 5.18 -19.07 -19.69
C ASP A 134 6.66 -18.90 -19.31
N THR A 135 7.34 -20.02 -19.04
CA THR A 135 8.79 -20.19 -18.80
C THR A 135 9.31 -20.29 -17.34
N ASP A 136 9.76 -21.52 -17.07
CA ASP A 136 10.83 -21.95 -16.16
C ASP A 136 10.62 -21.84 -14.63
N GLU A 137 10.41 -23.03 -14.03
CA GLU A 137 10.70 -23.41 -12.64
C GLU A 137 10.68 -22.31 -11.57
N TYR A 138 9.65 -22.36 -10.70
CA TYR A 138 9.68 -21.94 -9.28
C TYR A 138 10.47 -20.66 -8.94
N LYS A 139 10.52 -19.66 -9.81
CA LYS A 139 11.15 -18.38 -9.49
C LYS A 139 10.27 -17.63 -8.50
N THR A 140 10.81 -17.44 -7.29
CA THR A 140 10.15 -16.67 -6.24
C THR A 140 9.75 -15.29 -6.76
N SER A 141 8.52 -14.90 -6.43
CA SER A 141 7.96 -13.58 -6.74
C SER A 141 8.48 -12.48 -5.81
N ALA A 142 9.29 -12.85 -4.81
CA ALA A 142 9.85 -11.92 -3.85
C ALA A 142 11.07 -11.19 -4.41
N ILE A 143 11.11 -9.88 -4.18
CA ILE A 143 12.19 -8.98 -4.56
C ILE A 143 12.88 -8.44 -3.31
N HIS A 144 14.19 -8.24 -3.40
CA HIS A 144 14.99 -7.54 -2.40
C HIS A 144 16.13 -6.83 -3.14
N GLY A 145 16.13 -5.50 -3.12
CA GLY A 145 17.10 -4.74 -3.90
C GLY A 145 17.07 -3.25 -3.61
N LYS A 146 17.94 -2.52 -4.31
CA LYS A 146 18.07 -1.08 -4.20
C LYS A 146 17.37 -0.40 -5.38
N ILE A 147 16.54 0.59 -5.08
CA ILE A 147 15.94 1.47 -6.08
C ILE A 147 17.05 2.31 -6.71
N ASN A 148 17.17 2.19 -8.03
CA ASN A 148 18.03 3.04 -8.82
C ASN A 148 17.16 3.98 -9.66
N LEU A 149 17.03 5.24 -9.21
CA LEU A 149 16.26 6.26 -9.93
C LEU A 149 17.20 7.12 -10.77
N ASP A 150 16.92 7.22 -12.06
CA ASP A 150 17.60 8.19 -12.92
C ASP A 150 17.03 9.60 -12.67
N MET A 151 17.67 10.29 -11.73
CA MET A 151 17.29 11.65 -11.33
C MET A 151 17.42 12.67 -12.47
N LYS A 152 18.23 12.41 -13.51
CA LYS A 152 18.34 13.32 -14.67
C LYS A 152 17.09 13.21 -15.53
N THR A 153 16.67 11.99 -15.82
CA THR A 153 15.47 11.72 -16.60
C THR A 153 14.22 12.22 -15.88
N ILE A 154 14.09 11.97 -14.58
CA ILE A 154 12.96 12.46 -13.76
C ILE A 154 12.89 13.99 -13.74
N LYS A 155 14.04 14.69 -13.64
CA LYS A 155 14.05 16.16 -13.70
C LYS A 155 13.58 16.71 -15.04
N LYS A 156 14.01 16.07 -16.14
CA LYS A 156 13.57 16.43 -17.50
C LYS A 156 12.06 16.22 -17.67
N GLU A 157 11.54 15.11 -17.15
CA GLU A 157 10.11 14.82 -17.14
C GLU A 157 9.32 15.85 -16.33
N LYS A 158 9.76 16.15 -15.09
CA LYS A 158 9.13 17.14 -14.19
C LYS A 158 9.06 18.54 -14.80
N HIS A 159 10.04 18.92 -15.60
CA HIS A 159 10.04 20.23 -16.27
C HIS A 159 8.91 20.37 -17.30
N ASN A 160 8.42 19.25 -17.84
CA ASN A 160 7.34 19.20 -18.81
C ASN A 160 5.97 18.95 -18.16
N TYR A 161 5.87 18.95 -16.82
CA TYR A 161 4.59 18.76 -16.14
C TYR A 161 3.66 19.94 -16.40
N VAL A 162 2.45 19.62 -16.88
CA VAL A 162 1.38 20.60 -17.04
C VAL A 162 0.78 20.85 -15.66
N ALA A 163 0.52 22.13 -15.34
CA ALA A 163 -0.17 22.48 -14.10
C ALA A 163 -1.52 21.76 -14.04
N MET A 164 -1.83 21.14 -12.89
CA MET A 164 -3.12 20.49 -12.72
C MET A 164 -4.25 21.51 -12.89
N PRO A 165 -5.31 21.18 -13.65
CA PRO A 165 -6.48 22.03 -13.74
C PRO A 165 -7.10 22.20 -12.35
N VAL A 166 -7.29 23.47 -11.95
CA VAL A 166 -7.95 23.80 -10.69
C VAL A 166 -9.46 23.68 -10.90
N TYR A 167 -10.03 22.55 -10.50
CA TYR A 167 -11.48 22.31 -10.60
C TYR A 167 -12.31 23.08 -9.57
N TYR A 168 -11.69 23.49 -8.45
CA TYR A 168 -12.35 24.23 -7.38
C TYR A 168 -11.88 25.67 -7.37
N SER A 169 -12.65 26.55 -8.01
CA SER A 169 -12.49 28.00 -7.88
C SER A 169 -13.60 28.56 -7.00
N PHE A 170 -13.22 29.14 -5.85
CA PHE A 170 -14.12 29.92 -5.01
C PHE A 170 -14.11 31.41 -5.40
N LEU A 171 -13.56 31.73 -6.58
CA LEU A 171 -13.53 33.10 -7.10
C LEU A 171 -14.88 33.41 -7.73
N ASP A 172 -15.50 34.51 -7.30
CA ASP A 172 -16.68 35.05 -7.97
C ASP A 172 -16.29 35.64 -9.35
N LYS A 173 -17.27 36.02 -10.18
CA LYS A 173 -17.07 36.68 -11.49
C LYS A 173 -16.24 37.96 -11.42
N LYS A 174 -16.06 38.52 -10.21
CA LYS A 174 -15.24 39.71 -9.90
C LYS A 174 -13.85 39.39 -9.33
N GLY A 175 -13.44 38.12 -9.29
CA GLY A 175 -12.13 37.68 -8.77
C GLY A 175 -12.02 37.69 -7.24
N LYS A 176 -13.10 37.93 -6.49
CA LYS A 176 -13.09 37.90 -5.03
C LYS A 176 -13.21 36.46 -4.52
N ASN A 177 -12.32 36.05 -3.62
CA ASN A 177 -12.35 34.74 -2.98
C ASN A 177 -13.51 34.66 -1.98
N ARG A 178 -14.53 33.85 -2.29
CA ARG A 178 -15.72 33.62 -1.46
C ARG A 178 -15.69 32.25 -0.76
N LYS A 179 -14.49 31.68 -0.58
CA LYS A 179 -14.31 30.34 0.01
C LYS A 179 -15.03 30.19 1.34
N GLU A 180 -14.82 31.11 2.29
CA GLU A 180 -15.44 31.03 3.62
C GLU A 180 -16.97 31.04 3.56
N GLU A 181 -17.54 31.89 2.71
CA GLU A 181 -18.99 32.03 2.57
C GLU A 181 -19.62 30.76 1.99
N ILE A 182 -19.00 30.20 0.93
CA ILE A 182 -19.46 28.96 0.29
C ILE A 182 -19.34 27.78 1.25
N LEU A 183 -18.24 27.67 1.97
CA LEU A 183 -18.02 26.60 2.96
C LEU A 183 -19.01 26.71 4.13
N MET A 184 -19.25 27.91 4.66
CA MET A 184 -20.23 28.12 5.74
C MET A 184 -21.66 27.86 5.29
N SER A 185 -22.01 28.23 4.05
CA SER A 185 -23.31 27.92 3.48
C SER A 185 -23.52 26.41 3.36
N ASN A 186 -22.54 25.68 2.83
CA ASN A 186 -22.58 24.22 2.74
C ASN A 186 -22.67 23.56 4.12
N PHE A 187 -21.88 24.01 5.10
CA PHE A 187 -21.92 23.49 6.48
C PHE A 187 -23.32 23.62 7.09
N ARG A 188 -23.93 24.81 6.99
CA ARG A 188 -25.28 25.06 7.50
C ARG A 188 -26.33 24.22 6.76
N ARG A 189 -26.18 24.06 5.44
CA ARG A 189 -27.09 23.25 4.63
C ARG A 189 -27.05 21.79 5.05
N ILE A 190 -25.86 21.21 5.17
CA ILE A 190 -25.66 19.82 5.60
C ILE A 190 -26.27 19.58 6.99
N ASN A 191 -26.02 20.47 7.96
CA ASN A 191 -26.61 20.31 9.29
C ASN A 191 -28.15 20.35 9.26
N ARG A 192 -28.74 21.25 8.47
CA ARG A 192 -30.19 21.31 8.31
C ARG A 192 -30.75 20.06 7.64
N GLU A 193 -30.09 19.56 6.60
CA GLU A 193 -30.47 18.31 5.92
C GLU A 193 -30.43 17.12 6.90
N VAL A 194 -29.39 17.04 7.75
CA VAL A 194 -29.28 16.01 8.79
C VAL A 194 -30.39 16.14 9.83
N GLU A 195 -30.69 17.35 10.32
CA GLU A 195 -31.80 17.58 11.25
C GLU A 195 -33.15 17.14 10.67
N LEU A 196 -33.40 17.40 9.39
CA LEU A 196 -34.62 16.97 8.71
C LEU A 196 -34.71 15.44 8.66
N ILE A 197 -33.63 14.76 8.27
CA ILE A 197 -33.58 13.29 8.21
C ILE A 197 -33.85 12.67 9.59
N VAL A 198 -33.23 13.21 10.65
CA VAL A 198 -33.42 12.74 12.02
C VAL A 198 -34.87 12.94 12.46
N ASN A 199 -35.45 14.11 12.19
CA ASN A 199 -36.84 14.41 12.56
C ASN A 199 -37.86 13.55 11.80
N GLU A 200 -37.62 13.23 10.52
CA GLU A 200 -38.44 12.28 9.77
C GLU A 200 -38.34 10.86 10.32
N HIS A 201 -37.15 10.39 10.68
CA HIS A 201 -36.97 9.04 11.24
C HIS A 201 -37.59 8.90 12.63
N ILE A 202 -37.52 9.92 13.48
CA ILE A 202 -38.16 9.91 14.81
C ILE A 202 -39.69 9.87 14.69
N LYS A 203 -40.27 10.61 13.73
CA LYS A 203 -41.72 10.59 13.47
C LYS A 203 -42.23 9.27 12.90
N THR A 204 -41.38 8.50 12.24
CA THR A 204 -41.75 7.21 11.63
C THR A 204 -41.60 6.05 12.63
N ALA A 205 -40.83 6.25 13.70
CA ALA A 205 -40.62 5.28 14.78
C ALA A 205 -41.58 5.49 15.99
N SER A 206 -42.41 6.52 15.96
CA SER A 206 -43.46 6.82 16.94
C SER A 206 -44.84 6.48 16.38
#